data_AF-A0A535PP56-F1
#
_entry.id   AF-A0A535PP56-F1
#
_cell.length_a   1.000
_cell.length_b   1.000
_cell.length_c   1.000
_cell.angle_alpha   90.00
_cell.angle_beta   90.00
_cell.angle_gamma   90.00
#
_symmetry.space_group_name_H-M   'P 1'
#
loop_
_entity.id
_entity.type
_entity.pdbx_description
1 polymer ?
#
loop_
_entity_poly.entity_id
_entity_poly.type
_entity_poly.pdbx_seq_one_letter_code
_entity_poly.pdbx_strand_id
1 'polypeptide(L)' 'MSQKQAQDVQTHSSPKLVFERMIQATNRHDLEAMVALFAPDYRSEQPFHPERNFVGSAGVRKNWN' A
#
# COMPACT_ATOMS: atom_id res chain seq x y z
N MET A 1 17.54 34.05 -15.25
CA MET A 1 16.73 33.94 -14.02
C MET A 1 15.78 32.77 -14.23
N SER A 2 16.18 31.56 -13.88
CA SER A 2 16.02 30.92 -12.56
C SER A 2 14.55 30.65 -12.22
N GLN A 3 14.09 29.43 -12.49
CA GLN A 3 13.40 28.60 -11.49
C GLN A 3 13.78 27.13 -11.74
N LYS A 4 14.71 26.66 -10.92
CA LYS A 4 14.96 25.23 -10.65
C LYS A 4 13.64 24.60 -10.20
N GLN A 5 13.09 23.67 -10.99
CA GLN A 5 12.25 22.63 -10.40
C GLN A 5 13.20 21.56 -9.89
N ALA A 6 13.45 21.57 -8.58
CA ALA A 6 14.09 20.46 -7.91
C ALA A 6 13.20 19.23 -8.16
N GLN A 7 13.70 18.30 -8.97
CA GLN A 7 13.15 16.96 -9.05
C GLN A 7 13.29 16.35 -7.66
N ASP A 8 12.17 16.30 -6.95
CA ASP A 8 12.04 15.54 -5.73
C ASP A 8 12.42 14.10 -6.06
N VAL A 9 13.51 13.60 -5.48
CA VAL A 9 14.04 12.26 -5.78
C VAL A 9 13.10 11.27 -5.12
N GLN A 10 11.99 10.95 -5.78
CA GLN A 10 11.08 9.90 -5.35
C GLN A 10 11.81 8.57 -5.53
N THR A 11 12.51 8.15 -4.47
CA THR A 11 13.15 6.84 -4.39
C THR A 11 12.05 5.80 -4.27
N HIS A 12 11.57 5.33 -5.42
CA HIS A 12 10.60 4.24 -5.46
C HIS A 12 11.30 2.96 -5.00
N SER A 13 10.75 2.30 -3.98
CA SER A 13 11.21 0.96 -3.60
C SER A 13 10.97 -0.01 -4.75
N SER A 14 11.88 -0.97 -4.94
CA SER A 14 11.64 -2.01 -5.94
C SER A 14 10.39 -2.83 -5.56
N PRO A 15 9.61 -3.32 -6.55
CA PRO A 15 8.44 -4.14 -6.26
C PRO A 15 8.77 -5.35 -5.39
N LYS A 16 9.92 -6.00 -5.64
CA LYS A 16 10.41 -7.12 -4.83
C LYS A 16 10.51 -6.77 -3.34
N LEU A 17 11.14 -5.63 -3.02
CA LEU A 17 11.31 -5.21 -1.64
C LEU A 17 9.96 -4.94 -0.95
N VAL A 18 8.98 -4.41 -1.67
CA VAL A 18 7.62 -4.19 -1.14
C VAL A 18 6.95 -5.52 -0.79
N PHE A 19 7.01 -6.51 -1.68
CA PHE A 19 6.44 -7.84 -1.43
C PHE A 19 7.16 -8.58 -0.29
N GLU A 20 8.49 -8.49 -0.20
CA GLU A 20 9.24 -9.07 0.92
C GLU A 20 8.79 -8.49 2.27
N ARG A 21 8.57 -7.18 2.35
CA ARG A 21 8.03 -6.52 3.56
C ARG A 21 6.60 -6.97 3.86
N MET A 22 5.76 -7.10 2.83
CA MET A 22 4.38 -7.58 2.98
C MET A 22 4.33 -9.00 3.53
N ILE A 23 5.16 -9.92 3.00
CA ILE A 23 5.26 -11.29 3.50
C ILE A 23 5.68 -11.31 4.98
N GLN A 24 6.65 -10.48 5.36
CA GLN A 24 7.09 -10.38 6.76
C GLN A 24 5.99 -9.84 7.69
N ALA A 25 5.26 -8.80 7.27
CA ALA A 25 4.15 -8.25 8.04
C ALA A 25 3.05 -9.30 8.26
N THR A 26 2.66 -10.01 7.19
CA THR A 26 1.68 -11.10 7.24
C THR A 26 2.11 -12.21 8.19
N ASN A 27 3.34 -12.71 8.07
CA ASN A 27 3.83 -13.82 8.90
C ASN A 27 3.93 -13.45 10.38
N ARG A 28 4.20 -12.18 10.70
CA ARG A 28 4.23 -11.68 12.08
C ARG A 28 2.85 -11.29 12.61
N HIS A 29 1.79 -11.40 11.80
CA HIS A 29 0.47 -10.86 12.12
C HIS A 29 0.52 -9.37 12.53
N ASP A 30 1.37 -8.60 11.86
CA ASP A 30 1.65 -7.19 12.14
C ASP A 30 0.72 -6.29 11.30
N LEU A 31 -0.46 -6.01 11.87
CA LEU A 31 -1.52 -5.25 11.19
C LEU A 31 -1.06 -3.84 10.78
N GLU A 32 -0.34 -3.14 11.66
CA GLU A 32 0.12 -1.78 11.37
C GLU A 32 1.13 -1.76 10.23
N ALA A 33 2.10 -2.68 10.23
CA ALA A 33 3.07 -2.79 9.14
C ALA A 33 2.39 -3.16 7.82
N MET A 34 1.37 -4.02 7.85
CA MET A 34 0.59 -4.38 6.66
C MET A 34 -0.15 -3.17 6.09
N VAL A 35 -0.88 -2.42 6.93
CA VAL A 35 -1.67 -1.25 6.51
C VAL A 35 -0.77 -0.14 5.95
N ALA A 36 0.43 0.05 6.49
CA ALA A 36 1.39 1.07 6.05
C ALA A 36 1.93 0.85 4.61
N LEU A 37 1.76 -0.34 4.04
CA LEU A 37 2.18 -0.65 2.66
C LEU A 37 1.18 -0.17 1.61
N PHE A 38 -0.01 0.30 2.00
CA PHE A 38 -1.06 0.73 1.08
C PHE A 38 -1.22 2.24 1.06
N ALA A 39 -1.28 2.80 -0.15
CA ALA A 39 -1.54 4.21 -0.35
C ALA A 39 -2.96 4.59 0.10
N PRO A 40 -3.21 5.84 0.53
CA PRO A 40 -4.53 6.30 0.94
C PRO A 40 -5.61 6.15 -0.15
N ASP A 41 -5.22 6.13 -1.42
CA ASP A 41 -6.09 6.02 -2.59
C ASP A 41 -6.07 4.61 -3.23
N TYR A 42 -5.43 3.62 -2.58
CA TYR A 42 -5.41 2.23 -3.05
C TYR A 42 -6.83 1.71 -3.32
N ARG A 43 -7.07 1.10 -4.48
CA ARG A 43 -8.36 0.50 -4.82
C ARG A 43 -8.22 -1.01 -4.88
N SER A 44 -9.03 -1.71 -4.08
CA SER A 44 -9.18 -3.16 -4.16
C SER A 44 -10.41 -3.48 -5.01
N GLU A 45 -10.19 -4.21 -6.10
CA GLU A 45 -11.23 -4.69 -6.99
C GLU A 45 -11.26 -6.22 -6.99
N GLN A 46 -12.44 -6.78 -6.76
CA GLN A 46 -12.70 -8.21 -6.73
C GLN A 46 -13.79 -8.51 -7.78
N PRO A 47 -13.40 -8.86 -9.03
CA PRO A 47 -14.35 -8.98 -10.14
C PRO A 47 -15.49 -9.97 -9.89
N PHE A 48 -15.21 -11.06 -9.18
CA PHE A 48 -16.21 -12.09 -8.83
C PHE A 48 -17.02 -11.75 -7.58
N HIS A 49 -16.59 -10.78 -6.78
CA HIS A 49 -17.25 -10.33 -5.55
C HIS A 49 -17.21 -8.80 -5.45
N PRO A 50 -17.88 -8.06 -6.37
CA PRO A 50 -17.78 -6.60 -6.41
C PRO A 50 -18.22 -5.93 -5.11
N GLU A 51 -19.09 -6.57 -4.33
CA GLU A 51 -19.54 -6.13 -3.01
C GLU A 51 -18.42 -6.06 -1.96
N ARG A 52 -17.29 -6.72 -2.21
CA ARG A 52 -16.10 -6.72 -1.34
C ARG A 52 -15.07 -5.67 -1.72
N ASN A 53 -15.31 -4.89 -2.77
CA ASN A 53 -14.44 -3.79 -3.17
C ASN A 53 -14.30 -2.76 -2.04
N PHE A 54 -13.13 -2.14 -1.93
CA PHE A 54 -12.89 -1.05 -0.99
C PHE A 54 -11.79 -0.10 -1.48
N VAL A 55 -11.72 1.07 -0.84
CA VAL A 55 -10.71 2.09 -1.11
C VAL A 55 -9.94 2.42 0.16
N GLY A 56 -8.64 2.62 0.00
CA GLY A 56 -7.71 3.10 1.00
C GLY A 56 -7.27 2.07 2.03
N SER A 57 -6.29 2.48 2.83
CA SER A 57 -5.67 1.69 3.90
C SER A 57 -6.65 1.32 5.02
N ALA A 58 -7.71 2.12 5.23
CA ALA A 58 -8.77 1.81 6.18
C ALA A 58 -9.53 0.52 5.83
N GLY A 59 -9.77 0.26 4.54
CA GLY A 59 -10.40 -0.99 4.10
C GLY A 59 -9.48 -2.20 4.28
N VAL A 60 -8.17 -2.03 4.07
CA VAL A 60 -7.17 -3.07 4.38
C VAL A 60 -7.23 -3.43 5.86
N ARG A 61 -7.21 -2.42 6.75
CA ARG A 61 -7.26 -2.63 8.20
C ARG A 61 -8.52 -3.39 8.61
N LYS A 62 -9.69 -3.01 8.08
CA LYS A 62 -10.96 -3.68 8.36
C LYS A 62 -10.91 -5.17 7.99
N ASN A 63 -10.24 -5.52 6.89
CA ASN A 63 -10.19 -6.89 6.40
C ASN A 63 -9.14 -7.76 7.11
N TRP A 64 -8.18 -7.15 7.82
CA TRP A 64 -7.04 -7.82 8.45
C TRP A 64 -7.03 -7.73 9.99
N ASN A 65 -8.04 -7.09 10.59
CA ASN A 65 -8.25 -7.06 12.05
C ASN A 65 -8.93 -8.32 12.57
#